data_AF-A0A9J7HR11-F1
#
_entry.id   AF-A0A9J7HR11-F1
#
_cell.length_a   1.000
_cell.length_b   1.000
_cell.length_c   1.000
_cell.angle_alpha   90.00
_cell.angle_beta   90.00
_cell.angle_gamma   90.00
#
_symmetry.space_group_name_H-M   'P 1'
#
loop_
_entity.id
_entity.type
_entity.pdbx_description
1 polymer ?
#
loop_
_entity_poly.entity_id
_entity_poly.type
_entity_poly.pdbx_seq_one_letter_code
_entity_poly.pdbx_strand_id
1 'polypeptide(L)'
;MDESTGGAVGATGGGGTWRGEGGTGGEVRAPGGGDGGGRGGGEGTMDEITGGAVGETGGGGTWGEDGVKEEEGGGTWGGVSGMGEEDGAFGGGDTWVGGSLLRSPPIVGAGSNNRVLRFGRKGSQPGQFDSPIDVAVRGDRLYVADFGNCRVQVFDLSGSAPKFCSSFPTTASPGGLAVQTDGTIVVRSGKEVEKFSPSGELINKFSLGKYCTNPYGLAVQRDGRVVVTDFHKHSIFLFEADGTRVKSVRRNGKGKEKVQFNKPYFICVDKEDNIIVANKGSHRVQVFDKNLNFQHKFGQKGIEPQDMFAPHGVSADSRGNIVLANVGDKTGEAGVEHGKKLQVFRSDGTWVSTISNDRDKLNLPHGVAVTEDGHVFVADTGDHCIKKYRYM
;
A
#
# COMPACT_ATOMS: atom_id res chain seq x y z
N MET A 1 62.79 -14.26 -55.52
CA MET A 1 61.98 -15.38 -54.99
C MET A 1 60.70 -14.73 -54.49
N ASP A 2 59.90 -14.22 -55.43
CA ASP A 2 58.80 -14.90 -56.16
C ASP A 2 57.49 -14.49 -55.45
N GLU A 3 56.89 -13.35 -55.79
CA GLU A 3 55.98 -13.04 -56.93
C GLU A 3 54.65 -13.83 -56.95
N SER A 4 53.55 -13.09 -56.83
CA SER A 4 52.35 -13.14 -57.72
C SER A 4 51.41 -12.01 -57.26
N THR A 5 51.21 -10.86 -57.93
CA THR A 5 50.58 -10.56 -59.24
C THR A 5 49.18 -11.20 -59.40
N GLY A 6 48.11 -10.55 -59.87
CA GLY A 6 47.84 -9.21 -60.41
C GLY A 6 46.38 -8.80 -60.05
N GLY A 7 45.77 -7.70 -60.49
CA GLY A 7 46.03 -6.76 -61.58
C GLY A 7 44.71 -6.45 -62.31
N ALA A 8 44.20 -5.21 -62.13
CA ALA A 8 43.36 -4.34 -63.00
C ALA A 8 42.15 -4.94 -63.78
N VAL A 9 41.06 -4.25 -64.17
CA VAL A 9 40.73 -2.95 -64.80
C VAL A 9 39.18 -2.86 -64.71
N GLY A 10 38.43 -1.75 -64.68
CA GLY A 10 38.52 -0.47 -65.39
C GLY A 10 37.18 -0.15 -66.09
N ALA A 11 36.59 1.01 -65.75
CA ALA A 11 35.73 1.89 -66.58
C ALA A 11 34.28 1.40 -66.94
N THR A 12 33.23 2.20 -67.22
CA THR A 12 32.87 3.62 -67.45
C THR A 12 31.37 3.78 -67.05
N GLY A 13 30.79 4.92 -66.65
CA GLY A 13 30.41 6.09 -67.46
C GLY A 13 28.88 6.23 -67.62
N GLY A 14 28.34 7.45 -67.39
CA GLY A 14 26.97 7.88 -67.73
C GLY A 14 26.03 8.02 -66.52
N GLY A 15 25.56 9.20 -66.07
CA GLY A 15 25.31 10.47 -66.75
C GLY A 15 23.83 10.56 -67.16
N GLY A 16 23.05 11.44 -66.54
CA GLY A 16 21.70 11.77 -67.03
C GLY A 16 20.68 12.23 -65.98
N THR A 17 20.74 13.51 -65.58
CA THR A 17 19.62 14.31 -65.08
C THR A 17 18.59 14.57 -66.19
N TRP A 18 17.28 14.68 -65.91
CA TRP A 18 16.36 15.66 -66.55
C TRP A 18 15.06 15.88 -65.76
N ARG A 19 14.63 17.15 -65.74
CA ARG A 19 13.35 17.71 -65.27
C ARG A 19 12.31 17.75 -66.40
N GLY A 20 11.03 17.96 -66.04
CA GLY A 20 9.96 18.55 -66.88
C GLY A 20 8.63 17.80 -66.73
N GLU A 21 7.65 18.30 -65.95
CA GLU A 21 6.56 19.23 -66.31
C GLU A 21 5.51 18.71 -67.32
N GLY A 22 4.23 18.78 -66.93
CA GLY A 22 3.14 19.23 -67.82
C GLY A 22 1.92 18.31 -68.04
N GLY A 23 0.78 18.67 -67.41
CA GLY A 23 -0.61 18.58 -67.94
C GLY A 23 -1.29 17.20 -68.02
N THR A 24 -2.61 17.00 -67.97
CA THR A 24 -3.86 17.78 -67.82
C THR A 24 -4.95 16.72 -67.47
N GLY A 25 -5.92 16.97 -66.58
CA GLY A 25 -7.30 17.34 -66.96
C GLY A 25 -8.37 16.38 -66.37
N GLY A 26 -9.49 16.93 -65.88
CA GLY A 26 -10.73 16.21 -65.46
C GLY A 26 -11.04 16.31 -63.95
N GLU A 27 -11.55 17.43 -63.38
CA GLU A 27 -12.98 17.83 -63.28
C GLU A 27 -13.85 16.77 -62.56
N VAL A 28 -14.60 17.00 -61.46
CA VAL A 28 -15.73 17.95 -61.29
C VAL A 28 -16.18 18.06 -59.79
N ARG A 29 -16.40 19.31 -59.35
CA ARG A 29 -17.33 19.89 -58.32
C ARG A 29 -17.26 19.60 -56.81
N ALA A 30 -16.95 20.68 -56.09
CA ALA A 30 -17.60 21.14 -54.84
C ALA A 30 -18.96 21.83 -55.17
N PRO A 31 -19.83 22.22 -54.21
CA PRO A 31 -19.58 23.19 -53.12
C PRO A 31 -20.15 22.72 -51.76
N GLY A 32 -19.98 23.33 -50.60
CA GLY A 32 -19.47 24.63 -50.16
C GLY A 32 -19.83 24.79 -48.68
N GLY A 33 -19.37 25.87 -48.05
CA GLY A 33 -19.85 26.31 -46.73
C GLY A 33 -18.74 26.41 -45.69
N GLY A 34 -18.12 27.59 -45.63
CA GLY A 34 -17.20 27.97 -44.58
C GLY A 34 -17.89 28.62 -43.36
N ASP A 35 -17.01 28.93 -42.42
CA ASP A 35 -17.10 29.89 -41.31
C ASP A 35 -18.05 29.66 -40.12
N GLY A 36 -17.41 29.47 -38.96
CA GLY A 36 -17.32 30.58 -38.02
C GLY A 36 -18.20 30.50 -36.76
N GLY A 37 -17.55 30.47 -35.59
CA GLY A 37 -18.11 31.10 -34.39
C GLY A 37 -18.18 30.23 -33.12
N GLY A 38 -17.20 30.41 -32.24
CA GLY A 38 -17.45 30.99 -30.91
C GLY A 38 -18.04 30.14 -29.77
N ARG A 39 -17.15 29.95 -28.76
CA ARG A 39 -17.38 30.12 -27.30
C ARG A 39 -18.09 29.04 -26.46
N GLY A 40 -17.48 28.80 -25.30
CA GLY A 40 -18.04 28.18 -24.08
C GLY A 40 -17.59 26.73 -23.92
N GLY A 41 -16.66 26.34 -23.04
CA GLY A 41 -16.40 26.81 -21.68
C GLY A 41 -17.19 25.93 -20.71
N GLY A 42 -16.53 24.97 -20.06
CA GLY A 42 -17.09 24.17 -18.96
C GLY A 42 -16.74 22.69 -19.01
N GLU A 43 -15.50 22.32 -18.66
CA GLU A 43 -15.19 20.95 -18.25
C GLU A 43 -15.78 20.72 -16.85
N GLY A 44 -16.74 19.81 -16.76
CA GLY A 44 -17.33 19.37 -15.50
C GLY A 44 -16.37 18.47 -14.73
N THR A 45 -15.81 18.99 -13.64
CA THR A 45 -15.20 18.22 -12.55
C THR A 45 -16.31 17.56 -11.73
N MET A 46 -16.32 16.23 -11.63
CA MET A 46 -17.06 15.53 -10.59
C MET A 46 -16.09 15.15 -9.47
N ASP A 47 -16.10 16.00 -8.44
CA ASP A 47 -15.60 15.71 -7.10
C ASP A 47 -16.58 14.76 -6.39
N GLU A 48 -16.07 13.69 -5.79
CA GLU A 48 -16.78 12.98 -4.73
C GLU A 48 -16.24 13.44 -3.37
N ILE A 49 -17.18 13.99 -2.60
CA ILE A 49 -17.02 14.65 -1.31
C ILE A 49 -16.92 13.61 -0.19
N THR A 50 -15.87 13.71 0.62
CA THR A 50 -15.85 13.20 2.00
C THR A 50 -16.20 14.34 2.97
N GLY A 51 -17.19 14.11 3.85
CA GLY A 51 -17.29 14.76 5.16
C GLY A 51 -18.23 15.97 5.27
N GLY A 52 -19.47 15.73 5.70
CA GLY A 52 -20.36 16.75 6.26
C GLY A 52 -20.52 16.55 7.76
N ALA A 53 -20.02 17.51 8.54
CA ALA A 53 -20.21 17.61 9.98
C ALA A 53 -21.67 17.95 10.32
N VAL A 54 -22.22 17.31 11.36
CA VAL A 54 -23.54 17.66 11.92
C VAL A 54 -23.29 18.67 13.04
N GLY A 55 -23.86 19.86 12.89
CA GLY A 55 -23.90 20.89 13.93
C GLY A 55 -25.10 20.69 14.84
N GLU A 56 -24.88 20.83 16.15
CA GLU A 56 -25.92 20.99 17.15
C GLU A 56 -26.52 22.40 17.08
N THR A 57 -27.85 22.51 17.09
CA THR A 57 -28.56 23.61 17.75
C THR A 57 -29.82 23.02 18.42
N GLY A 58 -30.06 23.45 19.66
CA GLY A 58 -31.05 22.88 20.57
C GLY A 58 -32.45 23.52 20.52
N GLY A 59 -33.26 23.07 21.48
CA GLY A 59 -34.67 23.44 21.74
C GLY A 59 -35.50 22.15 21.80
N GLY A 60 -35.92 21.62 22.94
CA GLY A 60 -36.62 22.27 24.05
C GLY A 60 -38.08 21.82 23.99
N GLY A 61 -38.53 20.95 24.90
CA GLY A 61 -39.93 20.51 24.95
C GLY A 61 -40.16 19.25 25.80
N THR A 62 -40.88 19.42 26.89
CA THR A 62 -41.16 18.53 28.02
C THR A 62 -42.46 17.70 27.88
N TRP A 63 -42.56 16.66 28.74
CA TRP A 63 -43.73 15.96 29.30
C TRP A 63 -44.19 14.62 28.67
N GLY A 64 -44.41 13.64 29.56
CA GLY A 64 -45.20 12.43 29.31
C GLY A 64 -44.76 11.22 30.13
N GLU A 65 -45.19 11.13 31.40
CA GLU A 65 -45.17 9.93 32.22
C GLU A 65 -46.10 8.84 31.63
N ASP A 66 -45.69 7.57 31.75
CA ASP A 66 -46.48 6.34 31.96
C ASP A 66 -45.45 5.19 31.99
N GLY A 67 -45.37 4.26 32.94
CA GLY A 67 -46.41 3.71 33.80
C GLY A 67 -46.53 2.19 33.55
N VAL A 68 -45.58 1.41 34.12
CA VAL A 68 -45.70 0.02 34.63
C VAL A 68 -46.20 -1.10 33.69
N LYS A 69 -45.42 -2.19 33.55
CA LYS A 69 -45.74 -3.54 34.10
C LYS A 69 -44.70 -4.61 33.75
N GLU A 70 -44.27 -5.29 34.80
CA GLU A 70 -43.64 -6.60 34.83
C GLU A 70 -44.63 -7.67 34.36
N GLU A 71 -44.13 -8.72 33.70
CA GLU A 71 -44.70 -10.06 33.85
C GLU A 71 -43.59 -11.11 33.80
N GLU A 72 -43.50 -11.86 34.90
CA GLU A 72 -42.78 -13.12 35.03
C GLU A 72 -43.55 -14.24 34.31
N GLY A 73 -42.81 -15.19 33.72
CA GLY A 73 -43.37 -16.42 33.17
C GLY A 73 -42.34 -17.53 33.22
N GLY A 74 -42.37 -18.30 34.31
CA GLY A 74 -41.50 -19.46 34.53
C GLY A 74 -41.86 -20.68 33.69
N GLY A 75 -40.88 -21.57 33.52
CA GLY A 75 -41.03 -22.87 32.87
C GLY A 75 -39.74 -23.71 32.91
N THR A 76 -39.50 -24.39 34.04
CA THR A 76 -38.63 -25.58 34.18
C THR A 76 -39.27 -26.78 33.44
N TRP A 77 -38.58 -27.73 32.79
CA TRP A 77 -37.72 -28.80 33.34
C TRP A 77 -37.06 -29.58 32.18
N GLY A 78 -35.92 -30.24 32.45
CA GLY A 78 -35.52 -31.45 31.72
C GLY A 78 -34.01 -31.56 31.45
N GLY A 79 -33.23 -31.94 32.46
CA GLY A 79 -31.83 -32.35 32.28
C GLY A 79 -31.70 -33.79 31.82
N VAL A 80 -30.66 -34.08 31.03
CA VAL A 80 -29.96 -35.36 31.02
C VAL A 80 -28.46 -35.10 30.82
N SER A 81 -27.70 -35.65 31.76
CA SER A 81 -26.25 -35.77 31.86
C SER A 81 -25.64 -36.69 30.79
N GLY A 82 -24.39 -36.43 30.38
CA GLY A 82 -23.54 -37.48 29.81
C GLY A 82 -22.41 -37.01 28.89
N MET A 83 -21.22 -36.84 29.48
CA MET A 83 -19.89 -37.34 29.04
C MET A 83 -19.43 -37.12 27.58
N GLY A 84 -18.22 -36.58 27.43
CA GLY A 84 -17.36 -36.82 26.28
C GLY A 84 -16.48 -35.65 25.88
N GLU A 85 -15.40 -35.41 26.61
CA GLU A 85 -14.21 -34.78 26.03
C GLU A 85 -13.59 -35.81 25.07
N GLU A 86 -13.53 -35.49 23.77
CA GLU A 86 -12.69 -36.22 22.82
C GLU A 86 -11.88 -35.24 21.97
N ASP A 87 -10.58 -35.23 22.25
CA ASP A 87 -9.53 -34.63 21.44
C ASP A 87 -9.41 -35.37 20.09
N GLY A 88 -10.04 -34.81 19.06
CA GLY A 88 -9.91 -35.29 17.68
C GLY A 88 -8.63 -34.75 17.01
N ALA A 89 -7.52 -35.46 17.16
CA ALA A 89 -6.33 -35.29 16.34
C ALA A 89 -6.64 -35.66 14.88
N PHE A 90 -6.68 -34.69 13.96
CA PHE A 90 -6.70 -34.95 12.52
C PHE A 90 -5.27 -35.04 11.98
N GLY A 91 -4.98 -36.22 11.43
CA GLY A 91 -3.66 -36.67 11.02
C GLY A 91 -3.01 -35.85 9.91
N GLY A 92 -1.70 -35.65 10.07
CA GLY A 92 -0.81 -35.28 8.97
C GLY A 92 -0.73 -36.43 7.97
N GLY A 93 -1.20 -36.18 6.74
CA GLY A 93 -0.88 -37.01 5.59
C GLY A 93 0.41 -36.51 4.95
N ASP A 94 1.53 -37.13 5.29
CA ASP A 94 2.81 -36.89 4.61
C ASP A 94 2.80 -37.57 3.23
N THR A 95 2.89 -36.79 2.15
CA THR A 95 3.25 -37.30 0.83
C THR A 95 4.76 -37.15 0.60
N TRP A 96 5.44 -38.29 0.43
CA TRP A 96 6.87 -38.40 0.19
C TRP A 96 7.22 -38.27 -1.30
N VAL A 97 7.96 -37.23 -1.69
CA VAL A 97 8.78 -37.21 -2.91
C VAL A 97 10.08 -36.42 -2.66
N GLY A 98 11.23 -37.10 -2.69
CA GLY A 98 12.53 -36.47 -2.98
C GLY A 98 13.31 -35.79 -1.84
N GLY A 99 13.73 -36.53 -0.82
CA GLY A 99 15.11 -36.45 -0.28
C GLY A 99 15.64 -35.17 0.39
N SER A 100 14.82 -34.21 0.81
CA SER A 100 15.26 -33.14 1.73
C SER A 100 14.11 -32.67 2.62
N LEU A 101 14.24 -32.87 3.94
CA LEU A 101 13.32 -32.35 4.95
C LEU A 101 13.57 -30.84 5.11
N LEU A 102 12.98 -30.02 4.25
CA LEU A 102 12.63 -28.65 4.62
C LEU A 102 11.47 -28.76 5.61
N ARG A 103 11.79 -28.95 6.90
CA ARG A 103 10.78 -28.80 7.95
C ARG A 103 10.33 -27.35 7.90
N SER A 104 9.12 -27.11 7.41
CA SER A 104 8.39 -25.88 7.67
C SER A 104 8.48 -25.60 9.17
N PRO A 105 8.94 -24.41 9.60
CA PRO A 105 8.92 -24.06 11.02
C PRO A 105 7.50 -24.24 11.55
N PRO A 106 7.33 -24.66 12.82
CA PRO A 106 6.01 -24.87 13.38
C PRO A 106 5.15 -23.63 13.16
N ILE A 107 3.97 -23.82 12.58
CA ILE A 107 2.93 -22.78 12.50
C ILE A 107 2.63 -22.41 13.93
N VAL A 108 3.10 -21.23 14.36
CA VAL A 108 2.67 -20.65 15.64
C VAL A 108 1.21 -20.28 15.43
N GLY A 109 0.31 -21.15 15.91
CA GLY A 109 -1.06 -20.74 16.16
C GLY A 109 -0.97 -19.56 17.12
N ALA A 110 -1.39 -18.38 16.67
CA ALA A 110 -1.53 -17.21 17.52
C ALA A 110 -2.70 -17.46 18.50
N GLY A 111 -2.47 -18.32 19.49
CA GLY A 111 -3.40 -18.57 20.58
C GLY A 111 -3.56 -17.30 21.39
N SER A 112 -4.69 -16.61 21.18
CA SER A 112 -5.53 -15.77 22.07
C SER A 112 -4.90 -14.85 23.15
N ASN A 113 -3.59 -14.69 23.24
CA ASN A 113 -2.89 -13.86 24.24
C ASN A 113 -2.14 -12.67 23.63
N ASN A 114 -2.50 -12.29 22.40
CA ASN A 114 -1.95 -11.08 21.79
C ASN A 114 -2.62 -9.84 22.41
N ARG A 115 -2.20 -9.45 23.62
CA ARG A 115 -2.65 -8.19 24.22
C ARG A 115 -2.32 -7.05 23.27
N VAL A 116 -3.34 -6.56 22.58
CA VAL A 116 -3.20 -5.44 21.65
C VAL A 116 -2.93 -4.19 22.47
N LEU A 117 -1.72 -3.65 22.35
CA LEU A 117 -1.46 -2.31 22.87
C LEU A 117 -2.03 -1.31 21.86
N ARG A 118 -3.01 -0.52 22.31
CA ARG A 118 -3.62 0.56 21.54
C ARG A 118 -3.27 1.88 22.19
N PHE A 119 -2.85 2.85 21.40
CA PHE A 119 -2.65 4.22 21.86
C PHE A 119 -3.02 5.22 20.76
N GLY A 120 -3.34 6.44 21.18
CA GLY A 120 -3.91 7.44 20.31
C GLY A 120 -5.43 7.52 20.38
N ARG A 121 -5.94 8.69 20.01
CA ARG A 121 -7.35 9.01 19.84
C ARG A 121 -7.46 10.19 18.87
N LYS A 122 -8.66 10.44 18.37
CA LYS A 122 -8.92 11.59 17.50
C LYS A 122 -8.50 12.90 18.17
N GLY A 123 -7.78 13.77 17.44
CA GLY A 123 -7.45 15.12 17.85
C GLY A 123 -6.07 15.59 17.36
N SER A 124 -5.63 16.75 17.83
CA SER A 124 -4.42 17.45 17.36
C SER A 124 -3.34 17.65 18.42
N GLN A 125 -3.58 17.25 19.67
CA GLN A 125 -2.57 17.34 20.74
C GLN A 125 -1.48 16.27 20.60
N PRO A 126 -0.35 16.38 21.34
CA PRO A 126 0.64 15.31 21.43
C PRO A 126 0.01 13.95 21.77
N GLY A 127 0.31 12.93 20.98
CA GLY A 127 -0.25 11.59 21.14
C GLY A 127 -1.71 11.43 20.70
N GLN A 128 -2.34 12.48 20.15
CA GLN A 128 -3.62 12.39 19.42
C GLN A 128 -3.36 12.39 17.92
N PHE A 129 -4.26 11.79 17.15
CA PHE A 129 -4.11 11.65 15.71
C PHE A 129 -5.37 12.09 14.98
N ASP A 130 -5.22 12.61 13.77
CA ASP A 130 -6.31 12.77 12.82
C ASP A 130 -5.98 11.97 11.55
N SER A 131 -6.61 10.80 11.40
CA SER A 131 -6.38 9.86 10.30
C SER A 131 -4.90 9.48 10.13
N PRO A 132 -4.25 8.85 11.15
CA PRO A 132 -2.87 8.40 11.00
C PRO A 132 -2.81 7.39 9.85
N ILE A 133 -1.89 7.60 8.92
CA ILE A 133 -1.92 6.88 7.62
C ILE A 133 -0.77 5.90 7.46
N ASP A 134 0.39 6.20 8.02
CA ASP A 134 1.57 5.33 7.93
C ASP A 134 2.40 5.36 9.20
N VAL A 135 3.18 4.29 9.38
CA VAL A 135 4.10 4.13 10.50
C VAL A 135 5.44 3.61 10.02
N ALA A 136 6.51 4.05 10.66
CA ALA A 136 7.86 3.51 10.46
C ALA A 136 8.53 3.29 11.82
N VAL A 137 9.33 2.24 11.95
CA VAL A 137 10.11 1.97 13.16
C VAL A 137 11.60 1.95 12.84
N ARG A 138 12.41 2.57 13.70
CA ARG A 138 13.87 2.51 13.64
C ARG A 138 14.44 2.53 15.05
N GLY A 139 15.12 1.45 15.44
CA GLY A 139 15.58 1.27 16.82
C GLY A 139 14.40 1.39 17.79
N ASP A 140 14.57 2.18 18.85
CA ASP A 140 13.53 2.41 19.86
C ASP A 140 12.58 3.57 19.49
N ARG A 141 12.46 3.92 18.22
CA ARG A 141 11.58 5.02 17.78
C ARG A 141 10.52 4.55 16.80
N LEU A 142 9.29 4.96 17.07
CA LEU A 142 8.15 4.86 16.17
C LEU A 142 7.83 6.25 15.61
N TYR A 143 7.67 6.33 14.30
CA TYR A 143 7.29 7.53 13.57
C TYR A 143 5.90 7.31 12.98
N VAL A 144 5.03 8.30 13.13
CA VAL A 144 3.63 8.21 12.70
C VAL A 144 3.32 9.39 11.77
N ALA A 145 2.95 9.11 10.53
CA ALA A 145 2.45 10.10 9.60
C ALA A 145 0.97 10.41 9.93
N ASP A 146 0.74 11.58 10.52
CA ASP A 146 -0.56 12.03 11.00
C ASP A 146 -1.22 12.91 9.92
N PHE A 147 -1.98 12.27 9.03
CA PHE A 147 -2.41 12.84 7.75
C PHE A 147 -3.20 14.14 7.89
N GLY A 148 -4.23 14.13 8.74
CA GLY A 148 -5.15 15.25 8.93
C GLY A 148 -4.52 16.42 9.68
N ASN A 149 -3.51 16.14 10.52
CA ASN A 149 -2.77 17.16 11.25
C ASN A 149 -1.51 17.68 10.51
N CYS A 150 -1.23 17.21 9.29
CA CYS A 150 -0.08 17.61 8.48
C CYS A 150 1.26 17.58 9.23
N ARG A 151 1.53 16.48 9.95
CA ARG A 151 2.72 16.32 10.77
C ARG A 151 3.21 14.88 10.85
N VAL A 152 4.44 14.71 11.28
CA VAL A 152 4.94 13.43 11.79
C VAL A 152 5.09 13.52 13.30
N GLN A 153 4.60 12.52 14.02
CA GLN A 153 4.83 12.36 15.46
C GLN A 153 5.83 11.23 15.72
N VAL A 154 6.71 11.43 16.70
CA VAL A 154 7.75 10.50 17.10
C VAL A 154 7.49 10.01 18.51
N PHE A 155 7.54 8.70 18.71
CA PHE A 155 7.33 8.03 19.98
C PHE A 155 8.56 7.19 20.35
N ASP A 156 8.92 7.20 21.63
CA ASP A 156 9.91 6.31 22.22
C ASP A 156 9.27 4.97 22.58
N LEU A 157 9.94 3.89 22.22
CA LEU A 157 9.56 2.49 22.41
C LEU A 157 10.39 1.79 23.49
N SER A 158 11.36 2.47 24.12
CA SER A 158 12.26 1.88 25.13
C SER A 158 11.54 1.41 26.41
N GLY A 159 10.34 1.94 26.67
CA GLY A 159 9.50 1.58 27.81
C GLY A 159 8.49 0.47 27.51
N SER A 160 7.68 0.13 28.50
CA SER A 160 6.59 -0.85 28.35
C SER A 160 5.45 -0.39 27.42
N ALA A 161 5.38 0.91 27.14
CA ALA A 161 4.39 1.51 26.24
C ALA A 161 5.02 2.67 25.45
N PRO A 162 4.56 2.92 24.21
CA PRO A 162 5.00 4.06 23.40
C PRO A 162 4.74 5.39 24.12
N LYS A 163 5.75 6.25 24.19
CA LYS A 163 5.66 7.59 24.79
C LYS A 163 5.93 8.66 23.76
N PHE A 164 5.10 9.70 23.71
CA PHE A 164 5.34 10.84 22.82
C PHE A 164 6.68 11.51 23.14
N CYS A 165 7.47 11.79 22.10
CA CYS A 165 8.76 12.46 22.21
C CYS A 165 8.74 13.85 21.57
N SER A 166 8.37 13.90 20.30
CA SER A 166 8.41 15.11 19.50
C SER A 166 7.46 15.00 18.31
N SER A 167 7.27 16.13 17.63
CA SER A 167 6.57 16.19 16.36
C SER A 167 7.13 17.31 15.51
N PHE A 168 7.07 17.15 14.19
CA PHE A 168 7.48 18.18 13.24
C PHE A 168 6.45 18.29 12.10
N PRO A 169 6.24 19.51 11.56
CA PRO A 169 5.26 19.73 10.51
C PRO A 169 5.77 19.22 9.16
N THR A 170 4.84 18.79 8.30
CA THR A 170 5.07 18.60 6.86
C THR A 170 4.39 19.72 6.08
N THR A 171 4.81 19.97 4.84
CA THR A 171 4.22 21.10 4.08
C THR A 171 2.79 20.85 3.59
N ALA A 172 2.38 19.58 3.51
CA ALA A 172 1.05 19.13 3.17
C ALA A 172 0.75 17.80 3.92
N SER A 173 -0.41 17.19 3.65
CA SER A 173 -0.79 15.93 4.28
C SER A 173 0.26 14.83 3.99
N PRO A 174 0.88 14.27 5.04
CA PRO A 174 1.92 13.26 4.89
C PRO A 174 1.33 11.93 4.47
N GLY A 175 2.17 10.94 4.20
CA GLY A 175 1.71 9.57 4.29
C GLY A 175 2.82 8.56 4.16
N GLY A 176 3.20 8.10 2.96
CA GLY A 176 4.33 7.18 2.84
C GLY A 176 5.55 7.68 3.61
N LEU A 177 6.01 6.89 4.57
CA LEU A 177 7.02 7.27 5.55
C LEU A 177 8.10 6.18 5.65
N ALA A 178 9.36 6.58 5.56
CA ALA A 178 10.50 5.69 5.76
C ALA A 178 11.60 6.38 6.55
N VAL A 179 12.39 5.60 7.29
CA VAL A 179 13.53 6.10 8.05
C VAL A 179 14.78 5.35 7.63
N GLN A 180 15.78 6.09 7.17
CA GLN A 180 17.06 5.54 6.70
C GLN A 180 17.96 5.11 7.86
N THR A 181 19.05 4.40 7.54
CA THR A 181 19.96 3.84 8.54
C THR A 181 20.72 4.91 9.32
N ASP A 182 20.98 6.06 8.69
CA ASP A 182 21.57 7.28 9.26
C ASP A 182 20.58 8.10 10.11
N GLY A 183 19.31 7.69 10.14
CA GLY A 183 18.22 8.37 10.84
C GLY A 183 17.51 9.45 10.02
N THR A 184 17.88 9.67 8.76
CA THR A 184 17.15 10.57 7.86
C THR A 184 15.72 10.07 7.68
N ILE A 185 14.75 10.94 7.96
CA ILE A 185 13.32 10.63 7.85
C ILE A 185 12.83 11.12 6.50
N VAL A 186 12.26 10.25 5.69
CA VAL A 186 11.77 10.58 4.35
C VAL A 186 10.26 10.41 4.33
N VAL A 187 9.56 11.51 4.03
CA VAL A 187 8.11 11.58 4.08
C VAL A 187 7.58 12.05 2.73
N ARG A 188 6.59 11.35 2.20
CA ARG A 188 5.80 11.89 1.08
C ARG A 188 4.76 12.84 1.65
N SER A 189 4.80 14.10 1.23
CA SER A 189 3.96 15.20 1.72
C SER A 189 3.24 15.83 0.53
N GLY A 190 1.94 15.56 0.38
CA GLY A 190 1.22 15.88 -0.86
C GLY A 190 1.89 15.28 -2.10
N LYS A 191 2.35 16.15 -3.02
CA LYS A 191 3.11 15.75 -4.24
C LYS A 191 4.61 16.03 -4.12
N GLU A 192 5.15 16.07 -2.91
CA GLU A 192 6.57 16.26 -2.65
C GLU A 192 7.12 15.09 -1.82
N VAL A 193 8.43 14.88 -1.94
CA VAL A 193 9.19 14.05 -1.00
C VAL A 193 10.02 15.01 -0.17
N GLU A 194 9.81 14.99 1.15
CA GLU A 194 10.52 15.80 2.13
C GLU A 194 11.48 14.90 2.91
N LYS A 195 12.73 15.35 3.08
CA LYS A 195 13.74 14.68 3.92
C LYS A 195 14.02 15.52 5.14
N PHE A 196 13.91 14.90 6.31
CA PHE A 196 14.16 15.52 7.60
C PHE A 196 15.35 14.87 8.29
N SER A 197 16.04 15.65 9.10
CA SER A 197 17.04 15.15 10.03
C SER A 197 16.39 14.27 11.10
N PRO A 198 17.19 13.50 11.87
CA PRO A 198 16.67 12.77 13.03
C PRO A 198 15.98 13.66 14.08
N SER A 199 16.30 14.97 14.12
CA SER A 199 15.65 15.95 15.01
C SER A 199 14.34 16.51 14.46
N GLY A 200 13.98 16.20 13.19
CA GLY A 200 12.77 16.71 12.54
C GLY A 200 12.96 18.04 11.81
N GLU A 201 14.21 18.44 11.52
CA GLU A 201 14.49 19.64 10.71
C GLU A 201 14.49 19.27 9.23
N LEU A 202 13.82 20.07 8.40
CA LEU A 202 13.77 19.82 6.95
C LEU A 202 15.16 20.04 6.34
N ILE A 203 15.74 18.98 5.76
CA ILE A 203 17.03 19.00 5.06
C ILE A 203 16.82 19.47 3.63
N ASN A 204 15.95 18.77 2.89
CA ASN A 204 15.61 19.10 1.51
C ASN A 204 14.27 18.49 1.10
N LYS A 205 13.82 18.85 -0.11
CA LYS A 205 12.64 18.25 -0.73
C LYS A 205 12.73 18.30 -2.25
N PHE A 206 12.00 17.43 -2.91
CA PHE A 206 11.82 17.47 -4.36
C PHE A 206 10.37 17.18 -4.78
N SER A 207 9.97 17.71 -5.92
CA SER A 207 8.60 17.59 -6.42
C SER A 207 8.39 16.31 -7.22
N LEU A 208 7.32 15.60 -6.90
CA LEU A 208 6.78 14.49 -7.69
C LEU A 208 5.78 14.95 -8.74
N GLY A 209 5.29 16.20 -8.68
CA GLY A 209 4.12 16.66 -9.43
C GLY A 209 4.22 16.53 -10.95
N LYS A 210 5.44 16.58 -11.51
CA LYS A 210 5.69 16.32 -12.93
C LYS A 210 5.40 14.87 -13.35
N TYR A 211 5.55 13.92 -12.42
CA TYR A 211 5.51 12.48 -12.69
C TYR A 211 4.31 11.78 -12.06
N CYS A 212 3.85 12.23 -10.89
CA CYS A 212 2.80 11.62 -10.10
C CYS A 212 1.53 12.49 -10.07
N THR A 213 0.37 11.85 -10.24
CA THR A 213 -0.94 12.48 -10.08
C THR A 213 -1.48 12.29 -8.65
N ASN A 214 -1.36 11.09 -8.08
CA ASN A 214 -1.84 10.80 -6.73
C ASN A 214 -0.90 9.81 -6.01
N PRO A 215 0.27 10.29 -5.52
CA PRO A 215 1.23 9.44 -4.84
C PRO A 215 0.75 9.03 -3.43
N TYR A 216 0.93 7.76 -3.06
CA TYR A 216 0.52 7.25 -1.75
C TYR A 216 1.70 6.70 -0.95
N GLY A 217 2.14 5.48 -1.23
CA GLY A 217 3.23 4.82 -0.54
C GLY A 217 4.59 5.37 -0.96
N LEU A 218 5.53 5.38 -0.02
CA LEU A 218 6.92 5.73 -0.23
C LEU A 218 7.80 4.74 0.52
N ALA A 219 8.84 4.26 -0.13
CA ALA A 219 9.91 3.51 0.51
C ALA A 219 11.26 4.02 0.01
N VAL A 220 12.31 3.79 0.80
CA VAL A 220 13.66 4.24 0.48
C VAL A 220 14.60 3.04 0.50
N GLN A 221 15.39 2.92 -0.56
CA GLN A 221 16.45 1.93 -0.69
C GLN A 221 17.69 2.37 0.12
N ARG A 222 18.59 1.42 0.41
CA ARG A 222 19.81 1.68 1.19
C ARG A 222 20.76 2.69 0.54
N ASP A 223 20.73 2.82 -0.78
CA ASP A 223 21.49 3.82 -1.54
C ASP A 223 20.83 5.21 -1.55
N GLY A 224 19.69 5.38 -0.87
CA GLY A 224 18.95 6.63 -0.77
C GLY A 224 17.97 6.89 -1.91
N ARG A 225 17.86 5.98 -2.90
CA ARG A 225 16.84 6.06 -3.95
C ARG A 225 15.45 5.88 -3.35
N VAL A 226 14.49 6.58 -3.93
CA VAL A 226 13.12 6.68 -3.42
C VAL A 226 12.16 5.99 -4.39
N VAL A 227 11.34 5.09 -3.87
CA VAL A 227 10.29 4.41 -4.64
C VAL A 227 8.93 4.89 -4.18
N VAL A 228 8.10 5.33 -5.12
CA VAL A 228 6.77 5.90 -4.84
C VAL A 228 5.71 5.17 -5.64
N THR A 229 4.59 4.83 -4.99
CA THR A 229 3.40 4.32 -5.68
C THR A 229 2.50 5.49 -6.08
N ASP A 230 1.90 5.41 -7.27
CA ASP A 230 0.87 6.32 -7.73
C ASP A 230 -0.43 5.55 -7.95
N PHE A 231 -1.42 5.87 -7.11
CA PHE A 231 -2.70 5.20 -7.07
C PHE A 231 -3.52 5.45 -8.34
N HIS A 232 -3.52 6.71 -8.82
CA HIS A 232 -4.33 7.12 -9.96
C HIS A 232 -3.70 6.68 -11.29
N LYS A 233 -2.38 6.75 -11.41
CA LYS A 233 -1.66 6.28 -12.60
C LYS A 233 -1.47 4.77 -12.65
N HIS A 234 -1.89 4.03 -11.61
CA HIS A 234 -1.68 2.59 -11.50
C HIS A 234 -0.20 2.23 -11.78
N SER A 235 0.71 2.90 -11.09
CA SER A 235 2.14 2.87 -11.42
C SER A 235 3.01 2.95 -10.17
N ILE A 236 4.27 2.54 -10.31
CA ILE A 236 5.33 2.83 -9.35
C ILE A 236 6.48 3.55 -10.06
N PHE A 237 7.16 4.43 -9.34
CA PHE A 237 8.25 5.27 -9.82
C PHE A 237 9.47 5.11 -8.92
N LEU A 238 10.64 5.02 -9.54
CA LEU A 238 11.95 5.02 -8.88
C LEU A 238 12.64 6.35 -9.18
N PHE A 239 13.10 7.01 -8.14
CA PHE A 239 13.81 8.29 -8.17
C PHE A 239 15.18 8.15 -7.51
N GLU A 240 16.15 8.91 -8.01
CA GLU A 240 17.38 9.19 -7.28
C GLU A 240 17.10 10.01 -6.03
N ALA A 241 18.08 10.05 -5.12
CA ALA A 241 17.98 10.80 -3.87
C ALA A 241 17.75 12.32 -4.07
N ASP A 242 18.08 12.86 -5.23
CA ASP A 242 17.90 14.26 -5.63
C ASP A 242 16.55 14.54 -6.31
N GLY A 243 15.73 13.50 -6.55
CA GLY A 243 14.45 13.59 -7.25
C GLY A 243 14.51 13.35 -8.76
N THR A 244 15.67 13.03 -9.32
CA THR A 244 15.80 12.63 -10.73
C THR A 244 15.07 11.30 -10.96
N ARG A 245 14.11 11.27 -11.88
CA ARG A 245 13.36 10.04 -12.17
C ARG A 245 14.24 9.04 -12.94
N VAL A 246 14.44 7.86 -12.36
CA VAL A 246 15.20 6.74 -12.95
C VAL A 246 14.31 5.90 -13.86
N LYS A 247 13.25 5.32 -13.31
CA LYS A 247 12.40 4.33 -13.99
C LYS A 247 10.97 4.41 -13.48
N SER A 248 10.02 3.97 -14.28
CA SER A 248 8.63 3.79 -13.87
C SER A 248 8.08 2.50 -14.44
N VAL A 249 7.29 1.79 -13.64
CA VAL A 249 6.56 0.60 -14.07
C VAL A 249 5.07 0.91 -13.98
N ARG A 250 4.38 0.81 -15.11
CA ARG A 250 2.95 1.11 -15.25
C ARG A 250 2.22 -0.05 -15.92
N ARG A 251 0.90 -0.03 -15.84
CA ARG A 251 0.06 -0.83 -16.73
C ARG A 251 0.23 -0.36 -18.18
N ASN A 252 0.70 -1.22 -19.08
CA ASN A 252 0.64 -0.97 -20.52
C ASN A 252 -0.52 -1.79 -21.13
N GLY A 253 -1.56 -1.11 -21.63
CA GLY A 253 -2.55 -1.70 -22.53
C GLY A 253 -3.48 -2.80 -21.98
N LYS A 254 -4.30 -3.36 -22.89
CA LYS A 254 -5.20 -4.51 -22.66
C LYS A 254 -4.44 -5.81 -22.99
N GLY A 255 -3.78 -6.41 -22.01
CA GLY A 255 -3.07 -7.68 -22.19
C GLY A 255 -2.80 -8.41 -20.88
N LYS A 256 -2.67 -9.75 -20.93
CA LYS A 256 -2.34 -10.67 -19.81
C LYS A 256 -0.86 -10.52 -19.35
N GLU A 257 -0.38 -9.30 -19.15
CA GLU A 257 1.01 -9.09 -18.72
C GLU A 257 1.25 -9.50 -17.26
N LYS A 258 2.48 -9.96 -16.97
CA LYS A 258 2.90 -10.41 -15.63
C LYS A 258 2.78 -9.29 -14.58
N VAL A 259 3.00 -8.04 -15.00
CA VAL A 259 2.90 -6.84 -14.17
C VAL A 259 1.66 -6.04 -14.55
N GLN A 260 0.73 -5.92 -13.61
CA GLN A 260 -0.42 -5.05 -13.76
C GLN A 260 -0.71 -4.40 -12.41
N PHE A 261 -0.23 -3.18 -12.20
CA PHE A 261 -0.70 -2.41 -11.06
C PHE A 261 -2.17 -2.05 -11.27
N ASN A 262 -2.98 -2.26 -10.25
CA ASN A 262 -4.34 -1.78 -10.16
C ASN A 262 -4.49 -1.09 -8.81
N LYS A 263 -4.29 0.24 -8.79
CA LYS A 263 -4.37 1.06 -7.58
C LYS A 263 -3.36 0.58 -6.52
N PRO A 264 -2.05 0.59 -6.83
CA PRO A 264 -1.02 0.24 -5.85
C PRO A 264 -1.11 1.24 -4.68
N TYR A 265 -0.97 0.73 -3.45
CA TYR A 265 -1.18 1.53 -2.24
C TYR A 265 0.12 1.72 -1.46
N PHE A 266 0.43 0.91 -0.44
CA PHE A 266 1.76 0.97 0.21
C PHE A 266 2.80 0.10 -0.48
N ILE A 267 4.04 0.37 -0.09
CA ILE A 267 5.26 -0.20 -0.62
C ILE A 267 6.27 -0.27 0.52
N CYS A 268 7.06 -1.33 0.57
CA CYS A 268 8.23 -1.39 1.43
C CYS A 268 9.44 -1.91 0.65
N VAL A 269 10.60 -1.78 1.28
CA VAL A 269 11.87 -2.31 0.79
C VAL A 269 12.41 -3.26 1.85
N ASP A 270 12.83 -4.45 1.44
CA ASP A 270 13.46 -5.43 2.35
C ASP A 270 14.97 -5.19 2.51
N LYS A 271 15.63 -6.00 3.33
CA LYS A 271 17.07 -5.89 3.60
C LYS A 271 17.95 -6.24 2.38
N GLU A 272 17.40 -6.70 1.27
CA GLU A 272 18.07 -6.98 0.00
C GLU A 272 17.81 -5.89 -1.06
N ASP A 273 17.10 -4.81 -0.70
CA ASP A 273 16.57 -3.78 -1.59
C ASP A 273 15.52 -4.29 -2.59
N ASN A 274 14.88 -5.44 -2.32
CA ASN A 274 13.70 -5.83 -3.08
C ASN A 274 12.53 -4.94 -2.69
N ILE A 275 11.74 -4.59 -3.70
CA ILE A 275 10.62 -3.67 -3.59
C ILE A 275 9.34 -4.49 -3.56
N ILE A 276 8.59 -4.39 -2.47
CA ILE A 276 7.39 -5.18 -2.21
C ILE A 276 6.19 -4.23 -2.23
N VAL A 277 5.24 -4.46 -3.15
CA VAL A 277 4.13 -3.54 -3.40
C VAL A 277 2.80 -4.21 -3.12
N ALA A 278 2.01 -3.60 -2.23
CA ALA A 278 0.62 -3.98 -1.99
C ALA A 278 -0.27 -3.42 -3.11
N ASN A 279 -0.89 -4.32 -3.88
CA ASN A 279 -1.68 -3.95 -5.04
C ASN A 279 -3.17 -4.11 -4.75
N LYS A 280 -3.75 -3.07 -4.15
CA LYS A 280 -5.12 -3.05 -3.59
C LYS A 280 -6.15 -3.63 -4.54
N GLY A 281 -6.26 -3.08 -5.75
CA GLY A 281 -7.30 -3.46 -6.71
C GLY A 281 -7.08 -4.81 -7.40
N SER A 282 -5.96 -5.49 -7.11
CA SER A 282 -5.65 -6.82 -7.63
C SER A 282 -5.59 -7.89 -6.56
N HIS A 283 -5.88 -7.55 -5.29
CA HIS A 283 -5.88 -8.51 -4.17
C HIS A 283 -4.59 -9.33 -4.07
N ARG A 284 -3.44 -8.69 -4.34
CA ARG A 284 -2.15 -9.36 -4.43
C ARG A 284 -0.99 -8.46 -4.04
N VAL A 285 0.15 -9.09 -3.77
CA VAL A 285 1.45 -8.44 -3.59
C VAL A 285 2.31 -8.72 -4.81
N GLN A 286 3.11 -7.74 -5.23
CA GLN A 286 4.11 -7.91 -6.30
C GLN A 286 5.48 -7.52 -5.77
N VAL A 287 6.48 -8.35 -6.09
CA VAL A 287 7.87 -8.17 -5.65
C VAL A 287 8.74 -7.87 -6.86
N PHE A 288 9.63 -6.89 -6.71
CA PHE A 288 10.58 -6.45 -7.73
C PHE A 288 11.98 -6.40 -7.13
N ASP A 289 13.00 -6.49 -7.98
CA ASP A 289 14.36 -6.17 -7.56
C ASP A 289 14.55 -4.66 -7.36
N LYS A 290 15.75 -4.29 -6.89
CA LYS A 290 16.16 -2.91 -6.65
C LYS A 290 16.08 -1.97 -7.87
N ASN A 291 15.92 -2.50 -9.08
CA ASN A 291 15.87 -1.77 -10.34
C ASN A 291 14.48 -1.85 -10.99
N LEU A 292 13.44 -2.20 -10.22
CA LEU A 292 12.07 -2.38 -10.70
C LEU A 292 11.92 -3.46 -11.78
N ASN A 293 12.72 -4.52 -11.74
CA ASN A 293 12.48 -5.72 -12.54
C ASN A 293 11.59 -6.67 -11.75
N PHE A 294 10.53 -7.17 -12.39
CA PHE A 294 9.57 -8.06 -11.75
C PHE A 294 10.21 -9.40 -11.38
N GLN A 295 10.01 -9.83 -10.14
CA GLN A 295 10.44 -11.13 -9.64
C GLN A 295 9.27 -12.10 -9.62
N HIS A 296 8.32 -11.86 -8.72
CA HIS A 296 7.16 -12.73 -8.52
C HIS A 296 5.98 -11.96 -7.91
N LYS A 297 4.86 -12.67 -7.76
CA LYS A 297 3.63 -12.17 -7.15
C LYS A 297 2.94 -13.29 -6.38
N PHE A 298 2.18 -12.93 -5.37
CA PHE A 298 1.39 -13.87 -4.58
C PHE A 298 0.14 -13.19 -4.02
N GLY A 299 -0.80 -14.00 -3.54
CA GLY A 299 -2.11 -13.55 -3.09
C GLY A 299 -3.18 -13.58 -4.19
N GLN A 300 -4.41 -13.80 -3.75
CA GLN A 300 -5.61 -13.84 -4.57
C GLN A 300 -6.82 -13.44 -3.72
N LYS A 301 -7.96 -13.18 -4.37
CA LYS A 301 -9.25 -13.05 -3.70
C LYS A 301 -9.87 -14.44 -3.52
N GLY A 302 -10.48 -14.70 -2.37
CA GLY A 302 -11.16 -15.95 -2.04
C GLY A 302 -11.56 -15.95 -0.57
N ILE A 303 -11.98 -17.08 -0.01
CA ILE A 303 -12.50 -17.17 1.37
C ILE A 303 -11.52 -17.81 2.35
N GLU A 304 -10.35 -18.22 1.89
CA GLU A 304 -9.37 -18.95 2.69
C GLU A 304 -8.58 -18.03 3.63
N PRO A 305 -7.99 -18.55 4.71
CA PRO A 305 -7.18 -17.76 5.64
C PRO A 305 -6.03 -16.99 4.98
N GLN A 306 -5.43 -17.52 3.90
CA GLN A 306 -4.36 -16.89 3.12
C GLN A 306 -4.85 -15.83 2.11
N ASP A 307 -6.13 -15.82 1.76
CA ASP A 307 -6.66 -14.92 0.73
C ASP A 307 -6.65 -13.46 1.19
N MET A 308 -6.43 -12.53 0.24
CA MET A 308 -6.18 -11.11 0.50
C MET A 308 -7.35 -10.24 0.04
N PHE A 309 -7.64 -9.21 0.82
CA PHE A 309 -8.75 -8.30 0.56
C PHE A 309 -8.31 -6.85 0.65
N ALA A 310 -8.17 -6.23 -0.52
CA ALA A 310 -7.70 -4.85 -0.65
C ALA A 310 -6.43 -4.60 0.21
N PRO A 311 -5.32 -5.29 -0.07
CA PRO A 311 -4.10 -5.13 0.71
C PRO A 311 -3.63 -3.66 0.65
N HIS A 312 -3.43 -3.07 1.82
CA HIS A 312 -2.96 -1.70 2.00
C HIS A 312 -1.52 -1.70 2.50
N GLY A 313 -1.30 -1.77 3.81
CA GLY A 313 0.02 -1.71 4.42
C GLY A 313 0.83 -2.96 4.15
N VAL A 314 2.12 -2.80 3.89
CA VAL A 314 3.07 -3.89 3.74
C VAL A 314 4.39 -3.52 4.40
N SER A 315 4.98 -4.45 5.13
CA SER A 315 6.30 -4.30 5.76
C SER A 315 7.03 -5.63 5.75
N ALA A 316 8.36 -5.59 5.74
CA ALA A 316 9.19 -6.78 5.72
C ALA A 316 10.17 -6.74 6.90
N ASP A 317 10.37 -7.89 7.56
CA ASP A 317 11.35 -8.01 8.65
C ASP A 317 12.72 -8.52 8.15
N SER A 318 13.73 -8.49 9.03
CA SER A 318 15.08 -8.96 8.69
C SER A 318 15.17 -10.46 8.39
N ARG A 319 14.14 -11.25 8.71
CA ARG A 319 14.08 -12.69 8.41
C ARG A 319 13.42 -12.96 7.05
N GLY A 320 12.92 -11.92 6.39
CA GLY A 320 12.24 -12.01 5.11
C GLY A 320 10.75 -12.35 5.23
N ASN A 321 10.15 -12.24 6.42
CA ASN A 321 8.70 -12.31 6.50
C ASN A 321 8.09 -10.98 6.06
N ILE A 322 6.96 -11.07 5.37
CA ILE A 322 6.17 -9.96 4.87
C ILE A 322 4.90 -9.90 5.71
N VAL A 323 4.69 -8.80 6.42
CA VAL A 323 3.46 -8.52 7.17
C VAL A 323 2.58 -7.60 6.34
N LEU A 324 1.32 -8.00 6.16
CA LEU A 324 0.37 -7.36 5.27
C LEU A 324 -0.89 -6.97 6.03
N ALA A 325 -1.34 -5.73 5.87
CA ALA A 325 -2.63 -5.26 6.33
C ALA A 325 -3.67 -5.29 5.20
N ASN A 326 -4.78 -5.97 5.47
CA ASN A 326 -5.93 -6.00 4.58
C ASN A 326 -7.04 -5.11 5.16
N VAL A 327 -7.55 -4.20 4.34
CA VAL A 327 -8.66 -3.31 4.73
C VAL A 327 -10.02 -4.00 4.64
N GLY A 328 -10.08 -5.17 4.00
CA GLY A 328 -11.32 -5.86 3.71
C GLY A 328 -12.01 -5.31 2.46
N ASP A 329 -13.01 -6.06 1.99
CA ASP A 329 -13.84 -5.66 0.85
C ASP A 329 -15.31 -5.90 1.21
N LYS A 330 -16.19 -4.98 0.80
CA LYS A 330 -17.64 -5.15 0.93
C LYS A 330 -18.15 -5.94 -0.25
N THR A 331 -17.75 -7.21 -0.39
CA THR A 331 -18.22 -8.06 -1.48
C THR A 331 -18.75 -9.39 -0.96
N GLY A 332 -20.08 -9.49 -0.92
CA GLY A 332 -20.85 -10.70 -0.66
C GLY A 332 -22.34 -10.38 -0.71
N GLU A 333 -23.19 -11.33 -1.15
CA GLU A 333 -24.63 -11.27 -0.90
C GLU A 333 -24.84 -11.15 0.61
N ALA A 334 -25.64 -10.16 1.05
CA ALA A 334 -25.85 -9.72 2.43
C ALA A 334 -24.86 -8.73 3.07
N GLY A 335 -23.84 -8.23 2.36
CA GLY A 335 -23.04 -7.09 2.85
C GLY A 335 -22.14 -7.39 4.06
N VAL A 336 -21.77 -8.66 4.26
CA VAL A 336 -20.84 -9.09 5.31
C VAL A 336 -19.42 -8.61 4.98
N GLU A 337 -18.78 -7.98 5.96
CA GLU A 337 -17.41 -7.49 5.83
C GLU A 337 -16.43 -8.66 6.01
N HIS A 338 -15.77 -9.05 4.92
CA HIS A 338 -14.74 -10.09 4.95
C HIS A 338 -13.34 -9.47 4.77
N GLY A 339 -12.37 -10.04 5.48
CA GLY A 339 -10.96 -9.87 5.12
C GLY A 339 -10.21 -8.71 5.75
N LYS A 340 -10.75 -8.05 6.80
CA LYS A 340 -9.97 -7.14 7.64
C LYS A 340 -9.02 -7.93 8.53
N LYS A 341 -7.75 -8.03 8.13
CA LYS A 341 -6.77 -8.84 8.86
C LYS A 341 -5.34 -8.42 8.59
N LEU A 342 -4.51 -8.61 9.61
CA LEU A 342 -3.06 -8.68 9.46
C LEU A 342 -2.64 -10.13 9.16
N GLN A 343 -1.80 -10.31 8.15
CA GLN A 343 -1.28 -11.63 7.74
C GLN A 343 0.24 -11.60 7.66
N VAL A 344 0.85 -12.77 7.83
CA VAL A 344 2.29 -12.98 7.67
C VAL A 344 2.52 -13.96 6.52
N PHE A 345 3.43 -13.58 5.63
CA PHE A 345 3.90 -14.39 4.52
C PHE A 345 5.42 -14.51 4.57
N ARG A 346 5.98 -15.53 3.93
CA ARG A 346 7.41 -15.60 3.61
C ARG A 346 7.71 -14.77 2.36
N SER A 347 8.98 -14.51 2.11
CA SER A 347 9.44 -13.73 0.95
C SER A 347 9.04 -14.34 -0.40
N ASP A 348 8.87 -15.66 -0.46
CA ASP A 348 8.37 -16.39 -1.64
C ASP A 348 6.84 -16.32 -1.83
N GLY A 349 6.12 -15.75 -0.85
CA GLY A 349 4.68 -15.64 -0.84
C GLY A 349 3.93 -16.77 -0.12
N THR A 350 4.64 -17.71 0.51
CA THR A 350 4.03 -18.76 1.34
C THR A 350 3.36 -18.13 2.55
N TRP A 351 2.07 -18.41 2.76
CA TRP A 351 1.33 -17.94 3.94
C TRP A 351 1.84 -18.64 5.21
N VAL A 352 1.98 -17.87 6.29
CA VAL A 352 2.46 -18.36 7.58
C VAL A 352 1.34 -18.34 8.61
N SER A 353 0.70 -17.18 8.81
CA SER A 353 -0.31 -17.00 9.85
C SER A 353 -1.17 -15.75 9.63
N THR A 354 -2.24 -15.66 10.42
CA THR A 354 -3.10 -14.47 10.53
C THR A 354 -3.00 -13.96 11.97
N ILE A 355 -2.68 -12.67 12.16
CA ILE A 355 -2.35 -12.08 13.47
C ILE A 355 -3.60 -11.56 14.18
N SER A 356 -4.51 -10.94 13.43
CA SER A 356 -5.76 -10.39 13.95
C SER A 356 -6.95 -11.19 13.41
N ASN A 357 -7.86 -11.59 14.30
CA ASN A 357 -9.15 -12.16 13.92
C ASN A 357 -10.28 -11.13 14.14
N ASP A 358 -11.49 -11.43 13.67
CA ASP A 358 -12.65 -10.52 13.65
C ASP A 358 -13.04 -9.92 15.02
N ARG A 359 -12.47 -10.42 16.13
CA ARG A 359 -12.68 -9.87 17.48
C ARG A 359 -11.87 -8.60 17.72
N ASP A 360 -10.69 -8.46 17.12
CA ASP A 360 -9.88 -7.24 17.10
C ASP A 360 -10.20 -6.44 15.84
N LYS A 361 -11.35 -5.75 15.84
CA LYS A 361 -11.83 -5.01 14.67
C LYS A 361 -10.85 -3.89 14.29
N LEU A 362 -10.01 -4.16 13.29
CA LEU A 362 -9.25 -3.13 12.59
C LEU A 362 -10.21 -2.29 11.76
N ASN A 363 -10.03 -0.97 11.75
CA ASN A 363 -10.92 -0.05 11.06
C ASN A 363 -10.14 0.81 10.06
N LEU A 364 -10.04 0.33 8.82
CA LEU A 364 -9.17 0.92 7.78
C LEU A 364 -7.68 0.86 8.19
N PRO A 365 -7.12 -0.35 8.42
CA PRO A 365 -5.69 -0.50 8.69
C PRO A 365 -4.89 -0.09 7.45
N HIS A 366 -4.04 0.93 7.60
CA HIS A 366 -3.21 1.45 6.53
C HIS A 366 -1.77 0.97 6.71
N GLY A 367 -0.82 1.87 6.92
CA GLY A 367 0.60 1.53 7.03
C GLY A 367 0.88 0.60 8.19
N VAL A 368 1.88 -0.25 8.00
CA VAL A 368 2.37 -1.19 8.99
C VAL A 368 3.89 -1.11 9.09
N ALA A 369 4.42 -1.28 10.29
CA ALA A 369 5.85 -1.35 10.53
C ALA A 369 6.15 -2.51 11.47
N VAL A 370 7.09 -3.35 11.08
CA VAL A 370 7.55 -4.47 11.90
C VAL A 370 8.79 -4.10 12.70
N THR A 371 9.02 -4.85 13.76
CA THR A 371 10.15 -4.72 14.67
C THR A 371 10.88 -6.04 14.75
N GLU A 372 12.19 -5.98 15.02
CA GLU A 372 13.06 -7.17 15.05
C GLU A 372 12.71 -8.16 16.17
N ASP A 373 12.04 -7.68 17.22
CA ASP A 373 11.53 -8.48 18.34
C ASP A 373 10.16 -9.11 18.05
N GLY A 374 9.65 -9.01 16.82
CA GLY A 374 8.45 -9.73 16.38
C GLY A 374 7.14 -9.04 16.69
N HIS A 375 7.15 -7.70 16.79
CA HIS A 375 5.92 -6.91 16.82
C HIS A 375 5.65 -6.19 15.51
N VAL A 376 4.38 -5.92 15.26
CA VAL A 376 3.90 -5.05 14.18
C VAL A 376 3.08 -3.92 14.78
N PHE A 377 3.38 -2.70 14.35
CA PHE A 377 2.54 -1.53 14.53
C PHE A 377 1.68 -1.34 13.29
N VAL A 378 0.41 -1.02 13.47
CA VAL A 378 -0.51 -0.68 12.39
C VAL A 378 -1.17 0.65 12.67
N ALA A 379 -1.20 1.51 11.65
CA ALA A 379 -2.03 2.71 11.64
C ALA A 379 -3.50 2.30 11.41
N ASP A 380 -4.29 2.33 12.48
CA ASP A 380 -5.72 2.06 12.42
C ASP A 380 -6.46 3.37 12.16
N THR A 381 -6.48 3.74 10.88
CA THR A 381 -6.83 5.08 10.40
C THR A 381 -8.22 5.51 10.85
N GLY A 382 -9.20 4.61 10.72
CA GLY A 382 -10.61 4.87 11.05
C GLY A 382 -10.85 5.02 12.56
N ASP A 383 -10.00 4.41 13.39
CA ASP A 383 -10.06 4.51 14.85
C ASP A 383 -9.15 5.62 15.42
N HIS A 384 -8.46 6.39 14.55
CA HIS A 384 -7.53 7.45 14.91
C HIS A 384 -6.47 7.00 15.94
N CYS A 385 -5.93 5.80 15.77
CA CYS A 385 -5.02 5.20 16.74
C CYS A 385 -3.98 4.30 16.07
N ILE A 386 -2.94 3.95 16.83
CA ILE A 386 -1.97 2.92 16.45
C ILE A 386 -2.23 1.70 17.32
N LYS A 387 -2.27 0.52 16.70
CA LYS A 387 -2.38 -0.78 17.38
C LYS A 387 -1.06 -1.53 17.22
N LYS A 388 -0.59 -2.18 18.28
CA LYS A 388 0.60 -3.03 18.30
C LYS A 388 0.18 -4.47 18.55
N TYR A 389 0.67 -5.37 17.70
CA TYR A 389 0.45 -6.82 17.79
C TYR A 389 1.78 -7.53 17.83
N ARG A 390 1.84 -8.68 18.48
CA ARG A 390 2.91 -9.66 18.34
C ARG A 390 2.57 -10.62 17.20
N TYR A 391 3.55 -10.98 16.36
CA TYR A 391 3.36 -11.90 15.25
C TYR A 391 4.39 -13.03 15.17
N MET A 392 5.41 -13.02 16.04
CA MET A 392 6.40 -14.08 16.20
C MET A 392 6.50 -14.62 17.63
#